data_AF-A0A8B6FM87-F1
#
_entry.id   AF-A0A8B6FM87-F1
#
_cell.length_a   1.000
_cell.length_b   1.000
_cell.length_c   1.000
_cell.angle_alpha   90.00
_cell.angle_beta   90.00
_cell.angle_gamma   90.00
#
_symmetry.space_group_name_H-M   'P 1'
#
loop_
_entity.id
_entity.type
_entity.pdbx_description
1 polymer ?
#
loop_
_entity_poly.entity_id
_entity_poly.type
_entity_poly.pdbx_seq_one_letter_code
_entity_poly.pdbx_strand_id
1 'polypeptide(L)'
;MKPPNVPTLRSKVEFDFKRHCLFCGQLADAVIGRKRKSDVYPVRTSEFQCKIEDICRQREDEWALEVRGRLAFVQDLHAADALYHQTCSVNFRTLKQTPLAFSPPAKKKAKTQAGRKSSLSESFLFAAKYLQQNEDEQITVADLVTKMSEHCGIDDAYGVQHMKNKLQEHFGDKVIISEINGKPNVVTFRNTVRSILQEFYEQTNTNRSIDEEKKSIIQAAAKILKSEILSSETSNKALYPSPDELSAQNNMKYVPESLQTLLQTIFSGKDTRLKIMSIGQSIVQAAAPRMFMLPLQLALGVQLHHNFSSRFLIDTLNSLGFCSSYTEIKNLNVVQLQKKEMTFLILLPRAFCSM
;
A
#
# COMPACT_ATOMS: atom_id res chain seq x y z
N MET A 1 -17.22 -49.38 30.78
CA MET A 1 -18.60 -49.33 30.26
C MET A 1 -19.11 -47.91 30.38
N LYS A 2 -19.40 -47.23 29.26
CA LYS A 2 -20.03 -45.89 29.26
C LYS A 2 -21.56 -46.06 29.32
N PRO A 3 -22.29 -45.33 30.16
CA PRO A 3 -23.74 -45.41 30.19
C PRO A 3 -24.35 -44.79 28.91
N PRO A 4 -25.54 -45.25 28.48
CA PRO A 4 -26.17 -44.84 27.24
C PRO A 4 -26.68 -43.39 27.32
N ASN A 5 -26.56 -42.69 26.20
CA ASN A 5 -26.97 -41.31 26.01
C ASN A 5 -28.49 -41.24 25.81
N VAL A 6 -29.24 -40.82 26.84
CA VAL A 6 -30.69 -40.64 26.76
C VAL A 6 -31.00 -39.25 26.19
N PRO A 7 -31.92 -39.11 25.21
CA PRO A 7 -32.30 -37.81 24.68
C PRO A 7 -33.11 -37.02 25.73
N THR A 8 -32.56 -35.91 26.22
CA THR A 8 -33.28 -34.98 27.11
C THR A 8 -34.20 -34.03 26.34
N LEU A 9 -35.46 -33.99 26.75
CA LEU A 9 -36.51 -33.07 26.28
C LEU A 9 -36.09 -31.60 26.42
N ARG A 10 -36.54 -30.75 25.47
CA ARG A 10 -36.14 -29.36 25.21
C ARG A 10 -36.50 -28.33 26.32
N SER A 11 -36.94 -28.77 27.51
CA SER A 11 -37.53 -27.89 28.54
C SER A 11 -36.84 -27.94 29.92
N LYS A 12 -35.52 -28.20 30.00
CA LYS A 12 -34.78 -28.09 31.28
C LYS A 12 -33.38 -27.50 31.12
N VAL A 13 -33.31 -26.17 31.08
CA VAL A 13 -32.20 -25.43 31.71
C VAL A 13 -32.84 -24.21 32.39
N GLU A 14 -33.01 -24.28 33.69
CA GLU A 14 -33.56 -23.19 34.50
C GLU A 14 -32.49 -22.09 34.59
N PHE A 15 -32.81 -20.88 34.12
CA PHE A 15 -31.88 -19.75 34.16
C PHE A 15 -31.76 -19.25 35.61
N ASP A 16 -30.57 -19.39 36.17
CA ASP A 16 -30.21 -18.91 37.51
C ASP A 16 -29.38 -17.63 37.40
N PHE A 17 -29.91 -16.50 37.89
CA PHE A 17 -29.25 -15.18 37.88
C PHE A 17 -27.90 -15.16 38.61
N LYS A 18 -27.71 -16.03 39.61
CA LYS A 18 -26.47 -16.13 40.39
C LYS A 18 -25.37 -16.90 39.67
N ARG A 19 -25.74 -17.71 38.68
CA ARG A 19 -24.83 -18.64 38.00
C ARG A 19 -24.72 -18.41 36.50
N HIS A 20 -25.67 -17.71 35.89
CA HIS A 20 -25.70 -17.46 34.47
C HIS A 20 -25.59 -15.98 34.16
N CYS A 21 -24.86 -15.66 33.10
CA CYS A 21 -24.74 -14.31 32.59
C CYS A 21 -26.10 -13.82 32.06
N LEU A 22 -26.57 -12.69 32.59
CA LEU A 22 -27.80 -12.01 32.18
C LEU A 22 -27.95 -11.89 30.67
N PHE A 23 -26.87 -11.55 29.96
CA PHE A 23 -26.90 -11.29 28.53
C PHE A 23 -26.84 -12.55 27.67
N CYS A 24 -25.89 -13.46 27.93
CA CYS A 24 -25.67 -14.60 27.02
C CYS A 24 -26.35 -15.90 27.47
N GLY A 25 -26.87 -15.99 28.70
CA GLY A 25 -27.51 -17.21 29.21
C GLY A 25 -26.54 -18.31 29.62
N GLN A 26 -25.23 -18.12 29.41
CA GLN A 26 -24.20 -19.11 29.73
C GLN A 26 -23.73 -18.98 31.17
N LEU A 27 -23.22 -20.07 31.74
CA LEU A 27 -22.60 -20.07 33.06
C LEU A 27 -21.56 -18.96 33.18
N ALA A 28 -21.69 -18.16 34.24
CA ALA A 28 -20.76 -17.11 34.64
C ALA A 28 -19.51 -17.70 35.32
N ASP A 29 -19.52 -18.99 35.68
CA ASP A 29 -18.38 -19.67 36.32
C ASP A 29 -17.30 -20.06 35.29
N ALA A 30 -16.10 -19.57 35.55
CA ALA A 30 -14.91 -19.75 34.72
C ALA A 30 -14.30 -21.15 34.84
N VAL A 31 -14.81 -22.15 34.09
CA VAL A 31 -14.00 -23.34 33.75
C VAL A 31 -14.33 -23.87 32.34
N ILE A 32 -13.67 -23.34 31.31
CA ILE A 32 -13.32 -24.12 30.11
C ILE A 32 -11.93 -23.67 29.61
N GLY A 33 -10.93 -24.53 29.81
CA GLY A 33 -9.63 -24.60 29.12
C GLY A 33 -8.97 -23.34 28.51
N ARG A 34 -7.79 -22.98 29.03
CA ARG A 34 -6.67 -22.28 28.35
C ARG A 34 -6.98 -21.01 27.52
N LYS A 35 -8.02 -20.23 27.83
CA LYS A 35 -8.17 -18.85 27.32
C LYS A 35 -8.63 -17.89 28.41
N ARG A 36 -8.18 -16.63 28.30
CA ARG A 36 -8.30 -15.52 29.28
C ARG A 36 -9.65 -15.53 30.00
N LYS A 37 -9.61 -15.41 31.33
CA LYS A 37 -10.77 -15.27 32.23
C LYS A 37 -11.72 -14.21 31.66
N SER A 38 -12.99 -14.57 31.44
CA SER A 38 -14.04 -13.57 31.21
C SER A 38 -14.28 -12.84 32.52
N ASP A 39 -14.08 -11.52 32.55
CA ASP A 39 -14.36 -10.74 33.75
C ASP A 39 -15.87 -10.71 34.02
N VAL A 40 -16.27 -11.30 35.15
CA VAL A 40 -17.68 -11.41 35.58
C VAL A 40 -17.95 -10.33 36.61
N TYR A 41 -19.04 -9.59 36.44
CA TYR A 41 -19.45 -8.51 37.32
C TYR A 41 -20.88 -8.73 37.83
N PRO A 42 -21.15 -8.42 39.12
CA PRO A 42 -22.50 -8.39 39.64
C PRO A 42 -23.22 -7.09 39.28
N VAL A 43 -24.54 -7.15 39.15
CA VAL A 43 -25.39 -5.96 39.03
C VAL A 43 -25.47 -5.28 40.41
N ARG A 44 -25.11 -4.00 40.47
CA ARG A 44 -24.99 -3.23 41.73
C ARG A 44 -26.04 -2.15 41.95
N THR A 45 -26.80 -1.80 40.93
CA THR A 45 -27.67 -0.62 40.94
C THR A 45 -28.97 -0.89 40.20
N SER A 46 -30.11 -0.43 40.74
CA SER A 46 -31.41 -0.50 40.06
C SER A 46 -31.44 0.27 38.74
N GLU A 47 -30.68 1.37 38.61
CA GLU A 47 -30.51 2.10 37.34
C GLU A 47 -29.96 1.24 36.20
N PHE A 48 -29.22 0.18 36.53
CA PHE A 48 -28.67 -0.74 35.53
C PHE A 48 -29.81 -1.39 34.75
N GLN A 49 -30.89 -1.77 35.43
CA GLN A 49 -32.05 -2.41 34.83
C GLN A 49 -32.75 -1.49 33.84
N CYS A 50 -33.07 -0.25 34.24
CA CYS A 50 -33.70 0.75 33.36
C CYS A 50 -32.87 0.98 32.08
N LYS A 51 -31.55 1.12 32.22
CA LYS A 51 -30.64 1.33 31.07
C LYS A 51 -30.64 0.13 30.11
N ILE A 52 -30.70 -1.11 30.63
CA ILE A 52 -30.75 -2.29 29.77
C ILE A 52 -32.12 -2.43 29.10
N GLU A 53 -33.22 -2.12 29.79
CA GLU A 53 -34.57 -2.11 29.21
C GLU A 53 -34.68 -1.15 28.02
N ASP A 54 -34.13 0.06 28.14
CA ASP A 54 -34.11 1.03 27.04
C ASP A 54 -33.29 0.53 25.85
N ILE A 55 -32.17 -0.14 26.10
CA ILE A 55 -31.34 -0.74 25.04
C ILE A 55 -32.07 -1.92 24.38
N CYS A 56 -32.83 -2.71 25.14
CA CYS A 56 -33.67 -3.76 24.58
C CYS A 56 -34.74 -3.19 23.63
N ARG A 57 -35.32 -2.02 23.97
CA ARG A 57 -36.27 -1.31 23.10
C ARG A 57 -35.60 -0.74 21.84
N GLN A 58 -34.35 -0.29 21.92
CA GLN A 58 -33.62 0.25 20.78
C GLN A 58 -33.14 -0.82 19.78
N ARG A 59 -32.77 -2.02 20.28
CA ARG A 59 -32.17 -3.09 19.45
C ARG A 59 -33.17 -3.88 18.64
N GLU A 60 -34.34 -4.18 19.21
CA GLU A 60 -35.40 -5.01 18.61
C GLU A 60 -34.91 -6.33 17.96
N ASP A 61 -33.80 -6.90 18.43
CA ASP A 61 -33.24 -8.17 17.94
C ASP A 61 -33.61 -9.37 18.84
N GLU A 62 -33.40 -10.62 18.37
CA GLU A 62 -33.68 -11.82 19.17
C GLU A 62 -32.90 -11.83 20.50
N TRP A 63 -31.72 -11.21 20.52
CA TRP A 63 -30.91 -11.09 21.73
C TRP A 63 -31.57 -10.15 22.75
N ALA A 64 -32.08 -9.00 22.30
CA ALA A 64 -32.85 -8.09 23.13
C ALA A 64 -34.16 -8.71 23.63
N LEU A 65 -34.84 -9.50 22.80
CA LEU A 65 -36.06 -10.20 23.19
C LEU A 65 -35.80 -11.19 24.33
N GLU A 66 -34.74 -12.00 24.23
CA GLU A 66 -34.35 -12.95 25.26
C GLU A 66 -33.93 -12.25 26.57
N VAL A 67 -33.10 -11.22 26.49
CA VAL A 67 -32.68 -10.45 27.67
C VAL A 67 -33.88 -9.79 28.33
N ARG A 68 -34.79 -9.19 27.54
CA ARG A 68 -36.04 -8.62 28.05
C ARG A 68 -36.94 -9.67 28.69
N GLY A 69 -37.00 -10.87 28.12
CA GLY A 69 -37.70 -12.01 28.72
C GLY A 69 -37.18 -12.28 30.13
N ARG A 70 -35.85 -12.36 30.32
CA ARG A 70 -35.23 -12.56 31.65
C ARG A 70 -35.52 -11.42 32.62
N LEU A 71 -35.47 -10.17 32.13
CA LEU A 71 -35.81 -9.00 32.95
C LEU A 71 -37.26 -9.03 33.44
N ALA A 72 -38.20 -9.52 32.62
CA ALA A 72 -39.61 -9.59 33.00
C ALA A 72 -39.91 -10.56 34.16
N PHE A 73 -39.03 -11.55 34.39
CA PHE A 73 -39.18 -12.53 35.49
C PHE A 73 -38.58 -12.06 36.82
N VAL A 74 -37.91 -10.91 36.86
CA VAL A 74 -37.24 -10.41 38.06
C VAL A 74 -37.62 -8.95 38.33
N GLN A 75 -38.09 -8.66 39.54
CA GLN A 75 -38.46 -7.28 39.91
C GLN A 75 -37.22 -6.40 40.13
N ASP A 76 -36.15 -6.96 40.71
CA ASP A 76 -34.90 -6.26 40.98
C ASP A 76 -33.70 -7.18 40.70
N LEU A 77 -32.90 -6.84 39.68
CA LEU A 77 -31.67 -7.56 39.33
C LEU A 77 -30.60 -7.52 40.42
N HIS A 78 -30.52 -6.43 41.18
CA HIS A 78 -29.56 -6.30 42.27
C HIS A 78 -29.93 -7.22 43.42
N ALA A 79 -31.21 -7.29 43.78
CA ALA A 79 -31.72 -8.21 44.80
C ALA A 79 -31.58 -9.69 44.40
N ALA A 80 -31.61 -10.00 43.11
CA ALA A 80 -31.41 -11.35 42.58
C ALA A 80 -29.94 -11.79 42.47
N ASP A 81 -28.98 -10.97 42.94
CA ASP A 81 -27.53 -11.19 42.78
C ASP A 81 -27.12 -11.47 41.33
N ALA A 82 -27.74 -10.80 40.36
CA ALA A 82 -27.55 -11.10 38.95
C ALA A 82 -26.10 -10.85 38.48
N LEU A 83 -25.54 -11.80 37.72
CA LEU A 83 -24.19 -11.73 37.17
C LEU A 83 -24.17 -11.49 35.66
N TYR A 84 -23.10 -10.90 35.15
CA TYR A 84 -22.86 -10.77 33.72
C TYR A 84 -21.37 -10.75 33.35
N HIS A 85 -21.04 -11.22 32.14
CA HIS A 85 -19.73 -11.00 31.54
C HIS A 85 -19.57 -9.54 31.10
N GLN A 86 -18.44 -8.90 31.45
CA GLN A 86 -18.15 -7.52 31.03
C GLN A 86 -18.24 -7.36 29.52
N THR A 87 -17.67 -8.29 28.77
CA THR A 87 -17.70 -8.31 27.30
C THR A 87 -19.12 -8.38 26.77
N CYS A 88 -19.99 -9.21 27.36
CA CYS A 88 -21.40 -9.28 26.96
C CYS A 88 -22.12 -7.97 27.23
N SER A 89 -21.88 -7.31 28.37
CA SER A 89 -22.50 -6.02 28.67
C SER A 89 -22.05 -4.92 27.71
N VAL A 90 -20.74 -4.84 27.42
CA VAL A 90 -20.20 -3.86 26.47
C VAL A 90 -20.78 -4.10 25.07
N ASN A 91 -20.79 -5.34 24.59
CA ASN A 91 -21.34 -5.69 23.28
C ASN A 91 -22.85 -5.42 23.19
N PHE A 92 -23.59 -5.72 24.27
CA PHE A 92 -25.02 -5.45 24.34
C PHE A 92 -25.30 -3.95 24.24
N ARG A 93 -24.57 -3.13 25.00
CA ARG A 93 -24.72 -1.67 25.05
C ARG A 93 -24.21 -0.93 23.81
N THR A 94 -23.20 -1.46 23.13
CA THR A 94 -22.59 -0.82 21.96
C THR A 94 -23.23 -1.22 20.63
N LEU A 95 -24.32 -2.01 20.67
CA LEU A 95 -25.02 -2.53 19.48
C LEU A 95 -24.13 -3.40 18.56
N LYS A 96 -23.06 -4.00 19.10
CA LYS A 96 -22.05 -4.75 18.33
C LYS A 96 -21.98 -6.21 18.81
N GLN A 97 -21.61 -7.12 17.89
CA GLN A 97 -21.26 -8.51 18.18
C GLN A 97 -22.31 -9.30 18.99
N THR A 98 -23.50 -9.51 18.41
CA THR A 98 -24.53 -10.41 18.95
C THR A 98 -23.96 -11.83 19.16
N PRO A 99 -24.15 -12.46 20.34
CA PRO A 99 -23.66 -13.81 20.60
C PRO A 99 -24.19 -14.79 19.55
N LEU A 100 -23.37 -15.79 19.21
CA LEU A 100 -23.69 -16.82 18.20
C LEU A 100 -25.02 -17.55 18.48
N ALA A 101 -25.44 -17.62 19.75
CA ALA A 101 -26.72 -18.22 20.16
C ALA A 101 -27.96 -17.41 19.72
N PHE A 102 -27.79 -16.11 19.45
CA PHE A 102 -28.86 -15.16 19.08
C PHE A 102 -28.60 -14.49 17.73
N SER A 103 -27.60 -14.97 16.99
CA SER A 103 -27.42 -14.56 15.60
C SER A 103 -28.40 -15.36 14.75
N PRO A 104 -29.09 -14.75 13.75
CA PRO A 104 -29.82 -15.53 12.75
C PRO A 104 -28.87 -16.57 12.17
N PRO A 105 -29.33 -17.79 11.82
CA PRO A 105 -28.46 -18.90 11.44
C PRO A 105 -27.53 -18.43 10.33
N ALA A 106 -26.30 -18.11 10.71
CA ALA A 106 -25.24 -17.87 9.75
C ALA A 106 -25.18 -19.17 8.95
N LYS A 107 -25.39 -19.08 7.63
CA LYS A 107 -25.01 -20.15 6.69
C LYS A 107 -23.67 -20.64 7.19
N LYS A 108 -23.62 -21.89 7.68
CA LYS A 108 -22.40 -22.49 8.19
C LYS A 108 -21.34 -22.17 7.15
N LYS A 109 -20.40 -21.28 7.46
CA LYS A 109 -19.11 -21.30 6.78
C LYS A 109 -18.55 -22.63 7.24
N ALA A 110 -18.84 -23.65 6.44
CA ALA A 110 -18.10 -24.87 6.48
C ALA A 110 -16.63 -24.45 6.60
N LYS A 111 -15.88 -25.13 7.45
CA LYS A 111 -14.46 -25.30 7.15
C LYS A 111 -14.41 -26.14 5.87
N THR A 112 -14.82 -25.55 4.76
CA THR A 112 -14.35 -26.00 3.48
C THR A 112 -12.88 -25.61 3.48
N GLN A 113 -12.02 -26.61 3.38
CA GLN A 113 -10.98 -26.52 2.36
C GLN A 113 -11.73 -26.27 1.03
N ALA A 114 -12.18 -25.04 0.81
CA ALA A 114 -12.75 -24.63 -0.45
C ALA A 114 -11.53 -24.30 -1.30
N GLY A 115 -11.32 -25.10 -2.34
CA GLY A 115 -10.57 -24.63 -3.49
C GLY A 115 -11.02 -23.19 -3.78
N ARG A 116 -10.04 -22.28 -3.80
CA ARG A 116 -10.23 -20.88 -4.22
C ARG A 116 -11.14 -20.87 -5.45
N LYS A 117 -12.16 -20.00 -5.48
CA LYS A 117 -12.80 -19.64 -6.75
C LYS A 117 -11.67 -19.17 -7.69
N SER A 118 -11.42 -19.88 -8.80
CA SER A 118 -10.30 -19.57 -9.70
C SER A 118 -10.34 -18.11 -10.17
N SER A 119 -11.56 -17.60 -10.38
CA SER A 119 -11.86 -16.21 -10.77
C SER A 119 -11.27 -15.14 -9.85
N LEU A 120 -11.21 -15.34 -8.52
CA LEU A 120 -10.59 -14.35 -7.62
C LEU A 120 -9.06 -14.35 -7.73
N SER A 121 -8.47 -15.51 -8.04
CA SER A 121 -7.03 -15.61 -8.31
C SER A 121 -6.67 -14.95 -9.64
N GLU A 122 -7.51 -15.14 -10.67
CA GLU A 122 -7.36 -14.50 -11.98
C GLU A 122 -7.49 -12.98 -11.89
N SER A 123 -8.45 -12.49 -11.10
CA SER A 123 -8.66 -11.05 -10.85
C SER A 123 -7.48 -10.41 -10.13
N PHE A 124 -6.88 -11.13 -9.16
CA PHE A 124 -5.63 -10.69 -8.54
C PHE A 124 -4.47 -10.68 -9.55
N LEU A 125 -4.32 -11.73 -10.36
CA LEU A 125 -3.28 -11.80 -11.40
C LEU A 125 -3.42 -10.66 -12.42
N PHE A 126 -4.66 -10.26 -12.75
CA PHE A 126 -4.93 -9.09 -13.58
C PHE A 126 -4.37 -7.80 -12.96
N ALA A 127 -4.70 -7.53 -11.68
CA ALA A 127 -4.17 -6.37 -10.97
C ALA A 127 -2.63 -6.43 -10.80
N ALA A 128 -2.08 -7.61 -10.54
CA ALA A 128 -0.64 -7.84 -10.42
C ALA A 128 0.08 -7.61 -11.76
N LYS A 129 -0.51 -8.04 -12.88
CA LYS A 129 0.02 -7.79 -14.23
C LYS A 129 -0.04 -6.30 -14.58
N TYR A 130 -1.12 -5.62 -14.20
CA TYR A 130 -1.21 -4.16 -14.37
C TYR A 130 -0.08 -3.44 -13.61
N LEU A 131 0.21 -3.85 -12.38
CA LEU A 131 1.34 -3.31 -11.61
C LEU A 131 2.69 -3.53 -12.32
N GLN A 132 2.92 -4.70 -12.91
CA GLN A 132 4.14 -5.01 -13.67
C GLN A 132 4.25 -4.25 -15.00
N GLN A 133 3.12 -3.89 -15.61
CA GLN A 133 3.10 -3.16 -16.88
C GLN A 133 3.27 -1.64 -16.71
N ASN A 134 3.01 -1.13 -15.51
CA ASN A 134 3.01 0.30 -15.20
C ASN A 134 3.98 0.60 -14.04
N GLU A 135 5.19 0.03 -14.09
CA GLU A 135 6.23 0.24 -13.07
C GLU A 135 6.70 1.72 -12.99
N ASP A 136 6.47 2.50 -14.04
CA ASP A 136 6.79 3.91 -14.16
C ASP A 136 5.75 4.84 -13.49
N GLU A 137 4.59 4.30 -13.09
CA GLU A 137 3.55 5.04 -12.39
C GLU A 137 3.59 4.80 -10.88
N GLN A 138 3.29 5.85 -10.10
CA GLN A 138 3.07 5.70 -8.66
C GLN A 138 1.71 5.07 -8.42
N ILE A 139 1.68 3.75 -8.25
CA ILE A 139 0.47 2.97 -8.00
C ILE A 139 0.34 2.67 -6.50
N THR A 140 -0.80 3.00 -5.90
CA THR A 140 -1.10 2.63 -4.52
C THR A 140 -1.83 1.30 -4.44
N VAL A 141 -1.85 0.69 -3.26
CA VAL A 141 -2.67 -0.49 -3.01
C VAL A 141 -4.15 -0.22 -3.27
N ALA A 142 -4.63 1.00 -3.00
CA ALA A 142 -6.02 1.37 -3.27
C ALA A 142 -6.31 1.36 -4.78
N ASP A 143 -5.39 1.87 -5.59
CA ASP A 143 -5.51 1.86 -7.06
C ASP A 143 -5.57 0.43 -7.60
N LEU A 144 -4.79 -0.49 -7.02
CA LEU A 144 -4.83 -1.92 -7.39
C LEU A 144 -6.14 -2.60 -6.99
N VAL A 145 -6.74 -2.22 -5.87
CA VAL A 145 -8.06 -2.70 -5.47
C VAL A 145 -9.13 -2.21 -6.45
N THR A 146 -9.08 -0.93 -6.83
CA THR A 146 -9.97 -0.39 -7.87
C THR A 146 -9.77 -1.14 -9.19
N LYS A 147 -8.51 -1.37 -9.60
CA LYS A 147 -8.20 -2.12 -10.82
C LYS A 147 -8.70 -3.57 -10.78
N MET A 148 -8.62 -4.21 -9.63
CA MET A 148 -9.19 -5.54 -9.42
C MET A 148 -10.73 -5.51 -9.52
N SER A 149 -11.37 -4.47 -8.97
CA SER A 149 -12.83 -4.32 -9.01
C SER A 149 -13.38 -4.10 -10.42
N GLU A 150 -12.58 -3.56 -11.35
CA GLU A 150 -12.96 -3.50 -12.77
C GLU A 150 -13.10 -4.90 -13.40
N HIS A 151 -12.40 -5.91 -12.86
CA HIS A 151 -12.40 -7.26 -13.39
C HIS A 151 -13.42 -8.19 -12.70
N CYS A 152 -13.62 -8.04 -11.38
CA CYS A 152 -14.52 -8.92 -10.61
C CYS A 152 -15.75 -8.22 -10.00
N GLY A 153 -15.89 -6.90 -10.13
CA GLY A 153 -16.90 -6.11 -9.43
C GLY A 153 -16.46 -5.71 -8.01
N ILE A 154 -17.14 -4.71 -7.45
CA ILE A 154 -16.79 -4.07 -6.17
C ILE A 154 -16.93 -5.04 -4.99
N ASP A 155 -17.97 -5.87 -4.98
CA ASP A 155 -18.28 -6.77 -3.86
C ASP A 155 -17.30 -7.95 -3.73
N ASP A 156 -16.67 -8.34 -4.84
CA ASP A 156 -15.69 -9.44 -4.89
C ASP A 156 -14.23 -8.93 -4.86
N ALA A 157 -14.01 -7.63 -4.99
CA ALA A 157 -12.68 -7.03 -4.93
C ALA A 157 -12.05 -7.17 -3.53
N TYR A 158 -10.73 -7.30 -3.48
CA TYR A 158 -10.02 -7.40 -2.21
C TYR A 158 -10.06 -6.09 -1.42
N GLY A 159 -10.19 -6.19 -0.10
CA GLY A 159 -9.89 -5.06 0.77
C GLY A 159 -8.41 -4.69 0.73
N VAL A 160 -8.07 -3.44 1.00
CA VAL A 160 -6.68 -2.90 0.96
C VAL A 160 -5.70 -3.77 1.75
N GLN A 161 -6.06 -4.20 2.96
CA GLN A 161 -5.17 -5.04 3.78
C GLN A 161 -4.99 -6.44 3.19
N HIS A 162 -6.03 -7.00 2.56
CA HIS A 162 -5.92 -8.31 1.92
C HIS A 162 -5.06 -8.23 0.66
N MET A 163 -5.23 -7.17 -0.14
CA MET A 163 -4.40 -6.89 -1.30
C MET A 163 -2.91 -6.73 -0.90
N LYS A 164 -2.60 -6.01 0.18
CA LYS A 164 -1.23 -5.92 0.71
C LYS A 164 -0.62 -7.29 0.99
N ASN A 165 -1.30 -8.10 1.78
CA ASN A 165 -0.82 -9.42 2.14
C ASN A 165 -0.63 -10.29 0.88
N LYS A 166 -1.55 -10.18 -0.09
CA LYS A 166 -1.47 -10.92 -1.35
C LYS A 166 -0.31 -10.50 -2.25
N LEU A 167 -0.02 -9.20 -2.33
CA LEU A 167 1.16 -8.69 -3.03
C LEU A 167 2.45 -9.18 -2.38
N GLN A 168 2.52 -9.17 -1.05
CA GLN A 168 3.66 -9.71 -0.31
C GLN A 168 3.82 -11.22 -0.50
N GLU A 169 2.72 -11.99 -0.50
CA GLU A 169 2.77 -13.44 -0.80
C GLU A 169 3.23 -13.73 -2.24
N HIS A 170 2.81 -12.92 -3.21
CA HIS A 170 3.08 -13.17 -4.63
C HIS A 170 4.49 -12.72 -5.07
N PHE A 171 4.92 -11.54 -4.62
CA PHE A 171 6.18 -10.94 -5.04
C PHE A 171 7.30 -11.03 -4.00
N GLY A 172 6.97 -11.34 -2.74
CA GLY A 172 7.94 -11.44 -1.65
C GLY A 172 8.75 -10.17 -1.47
N ASP A 173 10.06 -10.33 -1.34
CA ASP A 173 11.02 -9.23 -1.16
C ASP A 173 11.18 -8.33 -2.39
N LYS A 174 10.58 -8.71 -3.53
CA LYS A 174 10.61 -7.91 -4.76
C LYS A 174 9.64 -6.74 -4.73
N VAL A 175 8.77 -6.62 -3.71
CA VAL A 175 7.83 -5.49 -3.58
C VAL A 175 8.00 -4.80 -2.23
N ILE A 176 8.13 -3.48 -2.27
CA ILE A 176 8.07 -2.60 -1.10
C ILE A 176 6.76 -1.82 -1.14
N ILE A 177 6.10 -1.72 0.01
CA ILE A 177 4.93 -0.87 0.18
C ILE A 177 5.32 0.23 1.17
N SER A 178 5.35 1.48 0.70
CA SER A 178 5.86 2.63 1.46
C SER A 178 4.96 3.85 1.29
N GLU A 179 5.22 4.90 2.06
CA GLU A 179 4.60 6.21 1.86
C GLU A 179 5.54 7.07 1.02
N ILE A 180 5.05 7.58 -0.11
CA ILE A 180 5.84 8.43 -1.02
C ILE A 180 5.03 9.70 -1.28
N ASN A 181 5.63 10.87 -1.07
CA ASN A 181 5.00 12.18 -1.30
C ASN A 181 3.65 12.37 -0.55
N GLY A 182 3.54 11.87 0.69
CA GLY A 182 2.31 11.93 1.49
C GLY A 182 1.18 11.01 1.01
N LYS A 183 1.43 10.15 0.02
CA LYS A 183 0.51 9.09 -0.40
C LYS A 183 0.87 7.80 0.34
N PRO A 184 0.00 7.28 1.21
CA PRO A 184 0.27 6.03 1.91
C PRO A 184 0.08 4.85 0.95
N ASN A 185 0.83 3.77 1.21
CA ASN A 185 0.68 2.49 0.53
C ASN A 185 1.01 2.51 -0.97
N VAL A 186 2.01 3.29 -1.37
CA VAL A 186 2.59 3.22 -2.73
C VAL A 186 3.37 1.91 -2.85
N VAL A 187 3.11 1.17 -3.92
CA VAL A 187 3.72 -0.13 -4.20
C VAL A 187 4.84 0.07 -5.21
N THR A 188 6.06 -0.36 -4.86
CA THR A 188 7.24 -0.27 -5.73
C THR A 188 7.95 -1.62 -5.84
N PHE A 189 8.48 -1.96 -7.01
CA PHE A 189 9.28 -3.16 -7.17
C PHE A 189 10.74 -2.90 -6.74
N ARG A 190 11.27 -3.77 -5.89
CA ARG A 190 12.68 -3.87 -5.56
C ARG A 190 13.31 -5.00 -6.37
N ASN A 191 13.74 -4.69 -7.59
CA ASN A 191 14.52 -5.65 -8.37
C ASN A 191 15.96 -5.69 -7.83
N THR A 192 16.26 -6.68 -6.99
CA THR A 192 17.64 -6.84 -6.49
C THR A 192 18.54 -7.35 -7.61
N VAL A 193 19.75 -6.81 -7.70
CA VAL A 193 20.79 -7.27 -8.65
C VAL A 193 20.96 -8.79 -8.58
N ARG A 194 20.90 -9.37 -7.37
CA ARG A 194 20.96 -10.81 -7.14
C ARG A 194 19.88 -11.58 -7.91
N SER A 195 18.63 -11.13 -7.88
CA SER A 195 17.53 -11.80 -8.59
C SER A 195 17.68 -11.72 -10.10
N ILE A 196 18.21 -10.61 -10.62
CA ILE A 196 18.45 -10.41 -12.06
C ILE A 196 19.58 -11.33 -12.53
N LEU A 197 20.66 -11.43 -11.75
CA LEU A 197 21.79 -12.31 -12.05
C LEU A 197 21.38 -13.78 -12.01
N GLN A 198 20.57 -14.18 -11.01
CA GLN A 198 20.06 -15.54 -10.93
C GLN A 198 19.18 -15.90 -12.15
N GLU A 199 18.25 -15.02 -12.53
CA GLU A 199 17.42 -15.19 -13.74
C GLU A 199 18.29 -15.34 -14.99
N PHE A 200 19.35 -14.53 -15.12
CA PHE A 200 20.30 -14.60 -16.23
C PHE A 200 21.02 -15.96 -16.28
N TYR A 201 21.58 -16.43 -15.16
CA TYR A 201 22.32 -17.70 -15.14
C TYR A 201 21.43 -18.94 -15.32
N GLU A 202 20.20 -18.91 -14.81
CA GLU A 202 19.20 -19.97 -15.05
C GLU A 202 18.86 -20.07 -16.54
N GLN A 203 18.82 -18.92 -17.22
CA GLN A 203 18.54 -18.81 -18.64
C GLN A 203 19.71 -19.24 -19.54
N THR A 204 20.97 -19.01 -19.12
CA THR A 204 22.18 -19.39 -19.86
C THR A 204 22.44 -20.90 -19.88
N ASN A 205 21.83 -21.69 -18.99
CA ASN A 205 21.94 -23.17 -18.98
C ASN A 205 21.22 -23.85 -20.15
N THR A 206 20.60 -23.07 -21.03
CA THR A 206 19.93 -23.56 -22.25
C THR A 206 20.87 -23.34 -23.43
N ASN A 207 20.99 -24.32 -24.34
CA ASN A 207 21.84 -24.20 -25.53
C ASN A 207 21.29 -23.10 -26.46
N ARG A 208 21.82 -21.87 -26.36
CA ARG A 208 21.34 -20.66 -27.06
C ARG A 208 22.26 -20.27 -28.20
N SER A 209 21.71 -19.55 -29.17
CA SER A 209 22.52 -18.88 -30.19
C SER A 209 23.36 -17.76 -29.57
N ILE A 210 24.52 -17.47 -30.17
CA ILE A 210 25.40 -16.34 -29.80
C ILE A 210 24.61 -15.01 -29.76
N ASP A 211 23.68 -14.81 -30.69
CA ASP A 211 22.90 -13.57 -30.74
C ASP A 211 21.84 -13.49 -29.64
N GLU A 212 21.28 -14.62 -29.22
CA GLU A 212 20.36 -14.70 -28.08
C GLU A 212 21.10 -14.46 -26.76
N GLU A 213 22.33 -14.98 -26.64
CA GLU A 213 23.20 -14.76 -25.50
C GLU A 213 23.60 -13.28 -25.39
N LYS A 214 24.07 -12.66 -26.48
CA LYS A 214 24.34 -11.21 -26.53
C LYS A 214 23.13 -10.38 -26.09
N LYS A 215 21.95 -10.69 -26.62
CA LYS A 215 20.70 -10.00 -26.25
C LYS A 215 20.37 -10.18 -24.78
N SER A 216 20.56 -11.38 -24.25
CA SER A 216 20.31 -11.70 -22.84
C SER A 216 21.25 -10.91 -21.91
N ILE A 217 22.54 -10.79 -22.25
CA ILE A 217 23.51 -9.98 -21.49
C ILE A 217 23.08 -8.51 -21.46
N ILE A 218 22.74 -7.93 -22.61
CA ILE A 218 22.31 -6.54 -22.70
C ILE A 218 21.03 -6.30 -21.87
N GLN A 219 20.07 -7.23 -21.94
CA GLN A 219 18.84 -7.15 -21.15
C GLN A 219 19.10 -7.25 -19.65
N ALA A 220 20.00 -8.14 -19.22
CA ALA A 220 20.38 -8.25 -17.82
C ALA A 220 21.07 -6.97 -17.32
N ALA A 221 22.00 -6.43 -18.09
CA ALA A 221 22.66 -5.15 -17.78
C ALA A 221 21.64 -3.99 -17.70
N ALA A 222 20.70 -3.91 -18.64
CA ALA A 222 19.65 -2.89 -18.63
C ALA A 222 18.73 -3.01 -17.39
N LYS A 223 18.37 -4.23 -16.98
CA LYS A 223 17.59 -4.48 -15.76
C LYS A 223 18.35 -4.02 -14.51
N ILE A 224 19.66 -4.27 -14.44
CA ILE A 224 20.51 -3.84 -13.32
C ILE A 224 20.57 -2.31 -13.26
N LEU A 225 20.82 -1.65 -14.40
CA LEU A 225 20.87 -0.18 -14.45
C LEU A 225 19.52 0.45 -14.06
N LYS A 226 18.41 -0.11 -14.56
CA LYS A 226 17.06 0.35 -14.19
C LYS A 226 16.83 0.22 -12.67
N SER A 227 17.21 -0.91 -12.06
CA SER A 227 17.00 -1.10 -10.64
C SER A 227 17.88 -0.19 -9.78
N GLU A 228 19.09 0.10 -10.22
CA GLU A 228 20.00 1.05 -9.56
C GLU A 228 19.43 2.48 -9.63
N ILE A 229 18.92 2.92 -10.78
CA ILE A 229 18.25 4.23 -10.92
C ILE A 229 17.06 4.35 -9.98
N LEU A 230 16.21 3.31 -9.91
CA LEU A 230 15.01 3.32 -9.05
C LEU A 230 15.34 3.23 -7.56
N SER A 231 16.46 2.60 -7.20
CA SER A 231 16.92 2.47 -5.81
C SER A 231 17.76 3.66 -5.35
N SER A 232 18.21 4.51 -6.28
CA SER A 232 19.03 5.67 -5.97
C SER A 232 18.21 6.67 -5.15
N GLU A 233 18.71 6.98 -3.95
CA GLU A 233 18.16 8.02 -3.06
C GLU A 233 18.44 9.44 -3.57
N THR A 234 18.97 9.57 -4.80
CA THR A 234 19.43 10.83 -5.39
C THR A 234 18.26 11.71 -5.82
N SER A 235 17.50 12.21 -4.84
CA SER A 235 16.99 13.58 -4.74
C SER A 235 15.58 13.60 -4.18
N ASN A 236 15.47 14.11 -2.96
CA ASN A 236 14.23 14.60 -2.39
C ASN A 236 13.64 15.66 -3.33
N LYS A 237 12.49 15.36 -3.96
CA LYS A 237 11.65 16.33 -4.68
C LYS A 237 11.23 17.54 -3.83
N ALA A 238 11.51 17.52 -2.53
CA ALA A 238 11.16 18.58 -1.59
C ALA A 238 11.84 19.93 -1.87
N LEU A 239 12.97 19.96 -2.61
CA LEU A 239 13.72 21.20 -2.87
C LEU A 239 14.16 21.28 -4.34
N TYR A 240 13.86 22.40 -4.99
CA TYR A 240 14.41 22.73 -6.31
C TYR A 240 15.94 22.88 -6.22
N PRO A 241 16.69 22.42 -7.25
CA PRO A 241 18.14 22.53 -7.26
C PRO A 241 18.60 23.99 -7.18
N SER A 242 19.70 24.20 -6.48
CA SER A 242 20.36 25.49 -6.32
C SER A 242 20.99 25.98 -7.64
N PRO A 243 21.35 27.26 -7.74
CA PRO A 243 22.05 27.79 -8.92
C PRO A 243 23.35 27.08 -9.27
N ASP A 244 24.11 26.68 -8.25
CA ASP A 244 25.36 25.95 -8.45
C ASP A 244 25.10 24.53 -9.01
N GLU A 245 23.99 23.90 -8.61
CA GLU A 245 23.57 22.59 -9.12
C GLU A 245 23.02 22.65 -10.54
N LEU A 246 22.52 23.81 -10.96
CA LEU A 246 22.08 24.05 -12.33
C LEU A 246 23.28 24.33 -13.27
N SER A 247 24.50 24.46 -12.72
CA SER A 247 25.75 24.53 -13.48
C SER A 247 26.33 23.15 -13.80
N ALA A 248 27.04 23.01 -14.92
CA ALA A 248 27.56 21.71 -15.39
C ALA A 248 28.65 21.09 -14.51
N GLN A 249 29.24 21.82 -13.54
CA GLN A 249 30.50 21.42 -12.91
C GLN A 249 30.37 20.26 -11.92
N ASN A 250 29.18 20.03 -11.31
CA ASN A 250 28.95 19.00 -10.28
C ASN A 250 27.70 18.14 -10.52
N ASN A 251 27.26 18.00 -11.78
CA ASN A 251 26.02 17.31 -12.13
C ASN A 251 26.16 15.78 -12.29
N MET A 252 27.38 15.24 -12.17
CA MET A 252 27.64 13.79 -12.31
C MET A 252 26.98 12.98 -11.18
N LYS A 253 26.78 13.61 -10.01
CA LYS A 253 26.10 13.00 -8.85
C LYS A 253 24.68 12.52 -9.14
N TYR A 254 24.01 13.09 -10.15
CA TYR A 254 22.65 12.70 -10.56
C TYR A 254 22.60 11.52 -11.53
N VAL A 255 23.75 10.95 -11.88
CA VAL A 255 23.88 9.80 -12.79
C VAL A 255 24.53 8.67 -12.00
N PRO A 256 23.91 7.48 -11.87
CA PRO A 256 24.51 6.34 -11.18
C PRO A 256 25.85 5.90 -11.80
N GLU A 257 26.79 5.42 -10.98
CA GLU A 257 28.16 5.09 -11.40
C GLU A 257 28.20 4.01 -12.48
N SER A 258 27.34 3.00 -12.40
CA SER A 258 27.22 1.96 -13.44
C SER A 258 26.76 2.55 -14.78
N LEU A 259 25.87 3.53 -14.76
CA LEU A 259 25.40 4.22 -15.97
C LEU A 259 26.51 5.12 -16.54
N GLN A 260 27.28 5.79 -15.68
CA GLN A 260 28.45 6.55 -16.12
C GLN A 260 29.45 5.63 -16.82
N THR A 261 29.75 4.46 -16.24
CA THR A 261 30.67 3.47 -16.82
C THR A 261 30.19 2.99 -18.19
N LEU A 262 28.89 2.69 -18.33
CA LEU A 262 28.29 2.31 -19.62
C LEU A 262 28.46 3.43 -20.65
N LEU A 263 28.09 4.66 -20.33
CA LEU A 263 28.14 5.79 -21.26
C LEU A 263 29.57 6.16 -21.63
N GLN A 264 30.52 6.07 -20.69
CA GLN A 264 31.95 6.24 -20.96
C GLN A 264 32.49 5.18 -21.93
N THR A 265 31.97 3.95 -21.84
CA THR A 265 32.35 2.85 -22.74
C THR A 265 31.79 3.05 -24.15
N ILE A 266 30.57 3.60 -24.26
CA ILE A 266 29.90 3.82 -25.56
C ILE A 266 30.44 5.09 -26.25
N PHE A 267 30.66 6.18 -25.51
CA PHE A 267 31.00 7.46 -26.11
C PHE A 267 32.48 7.55 -26.44
N SER A 268 32.78 7.83 -27.71
CA SER A 268 34.13 8.10 -28.19
C SER A 268 34.38 9.61 -28.30
N GLY A 269 35.49 10.14 -27.77
CA GLY A 269 35.87 11.54 -27.93
C GLY A 269 36.67 12.13 -26.75
N LYS A 270 37.22 13.35 -26.93
CA LYS A 270 38.05 14.04 -25.93
C LYS A 270 37.25 14.78 -24.85
N ASP A 271 36.00 15.17 -25.15
CA ASP A 271 35.09 15.80 -24.18
C ASP A 271 33.71 15.12 -24.21
N THR A 272 33.62 14.03 -23.45
CA THR A 272 32.38 13.25 -23.30
C THR A 272 31.70 13.53 -21.97
N ARG A 273 32.33 14.29 -21.05
CA ARG A 273 31.84 14.43 -19.67
C ARG A 273 30.48 15.11 -19.63
N LEU A 274 30.34 16.25 -20.30
CA LEU A 274 29.05 16.95 -20.38
C LEU A 274 27.98 16.10 -21.08
N LYS A 275 28.37 15.36 -22.12
CA LYS A 275 27.47 14.46 -22.87
C LYS A 275 26.98 13.31 -22.00
N ILE A 276 27.87 12.69 -21.20
CA ILE A 276 27.54 11.64 -20.23
C ILE A 276 26.55 12.18 -19.21
N MET A 277 26.77 13.40 -18.71
CA MET A 277 25.90 14.01 -17.71
C MET A 277 24.53 14.36 -18.30
N SER A 278 24.49 14.97 -19.48
CA SER A 278 23.25 15.34 -20.17
C SER A 278 22.43 14.12 -20.56
N ILE A 279 23.04 13.15 -21.26
CA ILE A 279 22.35 11.93 -21.70
C ILE A 279 22.03 11.02 -20.52
N GLY A 280 22.94 10.93 -19.54
CA GLY A 280 22.73 10.15 -18.32
C GLY A 280 21.53 10.67 -17.52
N GLN A 281 21.42 11.99 -17.33
CA GLN A 281 20.23 12.57 -16.72
C GLN A 281 18.98 12.30 -17.57
N SER A 282 19.04 12.42 -18.90
CA SER A 282 17.89 12.06 -19.75
C SER A 282 17.45 10.60 -19.63
N ILE A 283 18.39 9.66 -19.50
CA ILE A 283 18.10 8.25 -19.23
C ILE A 283 17.46 8.07 -17.85
N VAL A 284 18.00 8.74 -16.81
CA VAL A 284 17.45 8.71 -15.45
C VAL A 284 16.01 9.24 -15.44
N GLN A 285 15.74 10.35 -16.13
CA GLN A 285 14.39 10.90 -16.25
C GLN A 285 13.46 9.94 -16.97
N ALA A 286 13.89 9.36 -18.09
CA ALA A 286 13.07 8.43 -18.86
C ALA A 286 12.77 7.14 -18.08
N ALA A 287 13.71 6.66 -17.26
CA ALA A 287 13.54 5.50 -16.41
C ALA A 287 12.66 5.78 -15.18
N ALA A 288 12.62 7.03 -14.70
CA ALA A 288 11.92 7.42 -13.47
C ALA A 288 11.34 8.86 -13.55
N PRO A 289 10.35 9.10 -14.42
CA PRO A 289 9.93 10.45 -14.86
C PRO A 289 9.31 11.33 -13.78
N ARG A 290 8.86 10.76 -12.66
CA ARG A 290 8.19 11.49 -11.57
C ARG A 290 9.00 11.49 -10.27
N MET A 291 10.15 10.82 -10.25
CA MET A 291 10.97 10.64 -9.05
C MET A 291 12.04 11.71 -8.88
N PHE A 292 12.64 12.16 -9.99
CA PHE A 292 13.81 13.02 -9.94
C PHE A 292 13.54 14.42 -10.50
N MET A 293 14.26 15.40 -9.95
CA MET A 293 14.37 16.76 -10.49
C MET A 293 15.79 16.93 -11.00
N LEU A 294 15.98 16.79 -12.31
CA LEU A 294 17.30 16.73 -12.92
C LEU A 294 17.78 18.12 -13.37
N PRO A 295 18.89 18.63 -12.81
CA PRO A 295 19.26 20.03 -13.03
C PRO A 295 19.58 20.37 -14.48
N LEU A 296 20.23 19.49 -15.26
CA LEU A 296 20.58 19.84 -16.65
C LEU A 296 19.34 19.95 -17.55
N GLN A 297 18.33 19.11 -17.32
CA GLN A 297 17.06 19.18 -18.04
C GLN A 297 16.25 20.44 -17.68
N LEU A 298 16.31 20.82 -16.40
CA LEU A 298 15.65 22.03 -15.92
C LEU A 298 16.37 23.29 -16.42
N ALA A 299 17.71 23.31 -16.35
CA ALA A 299 18.57 24.38 -16.86
C ALA A 299 18.35 24.63 -18.35
N LEU A 300 18.30 23.55 -19.16
CA LEU A 300 18.00 23.67 -20.59
C LEU A 300 16.62 24.26 -20.83
N GLY A 301 15.60 23.81 -20.09
CA GLY A 301 14.25 24.36 -20.16
C GLY A 301 14.20 25.85 -19.84
N VAL A 302 14.89 26.28 -18.78
CA VAL A 302 15.00 27.70 -18.39
C VAL A 302 15.68 28.52 -19.48
N GLN A 303 16.80 28.03 -20.04
CA GLN A 303 17.51 28.72 -21.13
C GLN A 303 16.63 28.88 -22.37
N LEU A 304 15.91 27.83 -22.76
CA LEU A 304 14.99 27.87 -23.90
C LEU A 304 13.85 28.86 -23.65
N HIS A 305 13.30 28.88 -22.44
CA HIS A 305 12.26 29.83 -22.07
C HIS A 305 12.77 31.27 -22.13
N HIS A 306 13.95 31.53 -21.59
CA HIS A 306 14.56 32.84 -21.62
C HIS A 306 14.86 33.32 -23.06
N ASN A 307 15.45 32.45 -23.88
CA ASN A 307 15.93 32.85 -25.22
C ASN A 307 14.80 32.93 -26.25
N PHE A 308 13.78 32.08 -26.14
CA PHE A 308 12.75 31.96 -27.17
C PHE A 308 11.34 32.28 -26.68
N SER A 309 11.09 32.29 -25.36
CA SER A 309 9.76 32.46 -24.76
C SER A 309 8.69 31.52 -25.34
N SER A 310 9.10 30.42 -25.99
CA SER A 310 8.24 29.53 -26.73
C SER A 310 7.84 28.31 -25.89
N ARG A 311 6.59 28.30 -25.45
CA ARG A 311 6.00 27.11 -24.80
C ARG A 311 6.00 25.90 -25.73
N PHE A 312 5.72 26.09 -27.02
CA PHE A 312 5.69 25.01 -28.00
C PHE A 312 7.04 24.27 -28.09
N LEU A 313 8.15 25.03 -28.15
CA LEU A 313 9.49 24.45 -28.21
C LEU A 313 9.82 23.64 -26.95
N ILE A 314 9.49 24.18 -25.78
CA ILE A 314 9.70 23.51 -24.49
C ILE A 314 8.86 22.24 -24.40
N ASP A 315 7.57 22.31 -24.72
CA ASP A 315 6.67 21.16 -24.65
C ASP A 315 7.10 20.06 -25.64
N THR A 316 7.62 20.43 -26.82
CA THR A 316 8.19 19.49 -27.80
C THR A 316 9.43 18.79 -27.24
N LEU A 317 10.39 19.53 -26.70
CA LEU A 317 11.63 18.95 -26.15
C LEU A 317 11.39 18.14 -24.88
N ASN A 318 10.40 18.53 -24.07
CA ASN A 318 9.95 17.75 -22.92
C ASN A 318 9.31 16.43 -23.36
N SER A 319 8.49 16.41 -24.42
CA SER A 319 7.93 15.15 -24.94
C SER A 319 8.98 14.17 -25.49
N LEU A 320 10.13 14.70 -25.92
CA LEU A 320 11.28 13.91 -26.37
C LEU A 320 12.21 13.50 -25.21
N GLY A 321 11.96 13.98 -23.99
CA GLY A 321 12.75 13.66 -22.80
C GLY A 321 14.06 14.45 -22.68
N PHE A 322 14.18 15.62 -23.32
CA PHE A 322 15.40 16.43 -23.29
C PHE A 322 15.39 17.58 -22.27
N CYS A 323 14.21 18.08 -21.89
CA CYS A 323 14.08 19.14 -20.89
C CYS A 323 12.86 18.94 -19.99
N SER A 324 12.79 19.69 -18.88
CA SER A 324 11.61 19.69 -18.00
C SER A 324 10.41 20.39 -18.64
N SER A 325 9.21 20.11 -18.11
CA SER A 325 7.96 20.71 -18.60
C SER A 325 7.92 22.22 -18.39
N TYR A 326 7.14 22.92 -19.21
CA TYR A 326 6.91 24.35 -19.08
C TYR A 326 6.40 24.76 -17.70
N THR A 327 5.51 23.94 -17.13
CA THR A 327 4.96 24.14 -15.78
C THR A 327 6.07 24.09 -14.73
N GLU A 328 6.98 23.13 -14.84
CA GLU A 328 8.09 22.96 -13.91
C GLU A 328 9.07 24.14 -13.95
N ILE A 329 9.36 24.63 -15.16
CA ILE A 329 10.20 25.82 -15.39
C ILE A 329 9.55 27.07 -14.75
N LYS A 330 8.24 27.24 -14.92
CA LYS A 330 7.51 28.35 -14.31
C LYS A 330 7.53 28.27 -12.77
N ASN A 331 7.36 27.08 -12.21
CA ASN A 331 7.42 26.87 -10.77
C ASN A 331 8.80 27.21 -10.20
N LEU A 332 9.88 26.81 -10.87
CA LEU A 332 11.24 27.21 -10.49
C LEU A 332 11.40 28.74 -10.47
N ASN A 333 10.93 29.44 -11.51
CA ASN A 333 11.03 30.90 -11.59
C ASN A 333 10.32 31.57 -10.40
N VAL A 334 9.14 31.08 -10.00
CA VAL A 334 8.42 31.59 -8.83
C VAL A 334 9.21 31.38 -7.54
N VAL A 335 9.79 30.19 -7.35
CA VAL A 335 10.62 29.87 -6.17
C VAL A 335 11.89 30.73 -6.12
N GLN A 336 12.53 31.00 -7.26
CA GLN A 336 13.74 31.84 -7.33
C GLN A 336 13.43 33.32 -7.10
N LEU A 337 12.30 33.82 -7.59
CA LEU A 337 11.83 35.18 -7.32
C LEU A 337 11.57 35.41 -5.82
N GLN A 338 11.05 34.40 -5.12
CA GLN A 338 10.88 34.45 -3.66
C GLN A 338 12.22 34.49 -2.91
N LYS A 339 13.27 33.90 -3.46
CA LYS A 339 14.63 33.88 -2.87
C LYS A 339 15.48 35.12 -3.17
N LYS A 340 14.99 36.08 -3.99
CA LYS A 340 15.74 37.27 -4.45
C LYS A 340 17.08 36.95 -5.15
N GLU A 341 17.25 35.75 -5.69
CA GLU A 341 18.46 35.35 -6.44
C GLU A 341 18.27 35.62 -7.95
N MET A 342 18.24 36.90 -8.35
CA MET A 342 18.07 37.29 -9.77
C MET A 342 19.34 37.19 -10.63
N THR A 343 20.49 36.79 -10.06
CA THR A 343 21.75 36.57 -10.80
C THR A 343 21.72 35.32 -11.70
N PHE A 344 20.66 34.54 -11.62
CA PHE A 344 20.47 33.24 -12.28
C PHE A 344 20.51 33.29 -13.82
N LEU A 345 19.89 34.32 -14.41
CA LEU A 345 19.71 34.44 -15.86
C LEU A 345 20.99 34.82 -16.62
N ILE A 346 22.01 35.34 -15.91
CA ILE A 346 23.26 35.83 -16.51
C ILE A 346 24.34 34.74 -16.52
N LEU A 347 24.25 33.73 -15.65
CA LEU A 347 25.31 32.72 -15.45
C LEU A 347 25.08 31.40 -16.21
N LEU A 348 23.83 31.05 -16.53
CA LEU A 348 23.49 29.87 -17.32
C LEU A 348 24.18 29.80 -18.72
N PRO A 349 24.34 30.91 -19.48
CA PRO A 349 25.01 30.86 -20.78
C PRO A 349 26.44 30.33 -20.69
N ARG A 350 27.16 30.58 -19.59
CA ARG A 350 28.57 30.15 -19.45
C ARG A 350 28.74 28.64 -19.29
N ALA A 351 27.71 27.91 -18.86
CA ALA A 351 27.79 26.46 -18.64
C ALA A 351 27.56 25.63 -19.92
N PHE A 352 26.86 26.19 -20.91
CA PHE A 352 26.59 25.52 -22.20
C PHE A 352 27.36 26.13 -23.39
N CYS A 353 27.84 27.37 -23.29
CA CYS A 353 28.64 28.01 -24.35
C CYS A 353 30.13 27.66 -24.34
N SER A 354 30.63 26.80 -23.44
CA SER A 354 32.02 26.30 -23.50
C SER A 354 32.18 25.08 -24.42
N MET A 355 31.31 24.95 -25.44
CA MET A 355 31.42 23.94 -26.51
C MET A 355 32.46 24.33 -27.55
#